data_AF-A0AAG5D6P6-F1
#
_entry.id   AF-A0AAG5D6P6-F1
#
_cell.length_a   1.000
_cell.length_b   1.000
_cell.length_c   1.000
_cell.angle_alpha   90.00
_cell.angle_beta   90.00
_cell.angle_gamma   90.00
#
_symmetry.space_group_name_H-M   'P 1'
#
loop_
_entity.id
_entity.type
_entity.pdbx_description
1 polymer ?
#
loop_
_entity_poly.entity_id
_entity_poly.type
_entity_poly.pdbx_seq_one_letter_code
_entity_poly.pdbx_strand_id
1 'polypeptide(L)'
;MLMFYSANIVALIQSPSTKIQTLDDLLTSRLKAGAEDTVYNRYYFQHQTEPIRKALYERKIRNKDGTENFLPLAQGVEAIRQGYYAFHVEVGVCYKLISETFQEEEKCGLQELEYLKMIDPYYAVRKNSSFREPVRVTLFKLREFGIQGRENALLYTKKPRCIGGSSFVPVSIVDVWPALVTLGWGYLLTISLLIFELLWLRFNITTSCERKINPTRRPLTRDP
;
A
#
# COMPACT_ATOMS: atom_id res chain seq x y z
N MET A 1 13.65 -23.17 -17.61
CA MET A 1 12.31 -22.85 -17.08
C MET A 1 12.37 -22.24 -15.67
N LEU A 2 13.09 -22.85 -14.71
CA LEU A 2 13.21 -22.36 -13.33
C LEU A 2 13.83 -20.95 -13.19
N MET A 3 14.84 -20.60 -14.02
CA MET A 3 15.44 -19.25 -14.01
C MET A 3 14.44 -18.15 -14.39
N PHE A 4 13.59 -18.39 -15.39
CA PHE A 4 12.58 -17.42 -15.80
C PHE A 4 11.48 -17.26 -14.74
N TYR A 5 11.07 -18.37 -14.11
CA TYR A 5 10.04 -18.34 -13.06
C TYR A 5 10.51 -17.59 -11.81
N SER A 6 11.74 -17.86 -11.35
CA SER A 6 12.33 -17.18 -10.19
C SER A 6 12.54 -15.68 -10.44
N ALA A 7 13.04 -15.29 -11.61
CA ALA A 7 13.19 -13.88 -11.97
C ALA A 7 11.84 -13.14 -12.01
N ASN A 8 10.79 -13.77 -12.54
CA ASN A 8 9.46 -13.17 -12.63
C ASN A 8 8.80 -13.00 -11.25
N ILE A 9 8.94 -13.99 -10.36
CA ILE A 9 8.45 -13.86 -8.98
C ILE A 9 9.14 -12.72 -8.25
N VAL A 10 10.47 -12.62 -8.35
CA VAL A 10 11.22 -11.55 -7.70
C VAL A 10 10.78 -10.19 -8.25
N ALA A 11 10.60 -10.07 -9.56
CA ALA A 11 10.09 -8.85 -10.17
C ALA A 11 8.69 -8.47 -9.68
N LEU A 12 7.79 -9.45 -9.51
CA LEU A 12 6.45 -9.20 -8.97
C LEU A 12 6.46 -8.77 -7.51
N ILE A 13 7.27 -9.42 -6.67
CA ILE A 13 7.37 -9.08 -5.23
C ILE A 13 8.05 -7.71 -5.04
N GLN A 14 9.03 -7.38 -5.88
CA GLN A 14 9.72 -6.09 -5.83
C GLN A 14 8.91 -4.96 -6.48
N SER A 15 7.87 -5.28 -7.26
CA SER A 15 7.04 -4.25 -7.89
C SER A 15 6.24 -3.50 -6.83
N PRO A 16 6.27 -2.15 -6.82
CA PRO A 16 5.51 -1.37 -5.87
C PRO A 16 4.01 -1.59 -6.06
N SER A 17 3.28 -1.70 -4.96
CA SER A 17 1.83 -1.91 -5.00
C SER A 17 1.12 -0.65 -5.51
N THR A 18 0.32 -0.78 -6.57
CA THR A 18 -0.50 0.31 -7.14
C THR A 18 -1.94 0.28 -6.64
N LYS A 19 -2.18 -0.32 -5.47
CA LYS A 19 -3.53 -0.64 -4.97
C LYS A 19 -4.36 0.57 -4.54
N ILE A 20 -3.74 1.67 -4.14
CA ILE A 20 -4.47 2.83 -3.56
C ILE A 20 -4.42 3.98 -4.56
N GLN A 21 -5.42 4.09 -5.44
CA GLN A 21 -5.42 5.15 -6.48
C GLN A 21 -6.44 6.25 -6.19
N THR A 22 -7.41 5.97 -5.32
CA THR A 22 -8.51 6.88 -5.02
C THR A 22 -8.61 7.18 -3.52
N LEU A 23 -9.34 8.26 -3.19
CA LEU A 23 -9.63 8.61 -1.80
C LEU A 23 -10.46 7.53 -1.08
N ASP A 24 -11.31 6.81 -1.81
CA ASP A 24 -12.07 5.67 -1.28
C ASP A 24 -11.16 4.49 -0.90
N ASP A 25 -10.16 4.20 -1.73
CA ASP A 25 -9.16 3.18 -1.42
C ASP A 25 -8.36 3.56 -0.18
N LEU A 26 -8.00 4.84 -0.05
CA LEU A 26 -7.30 5.35 1.13
C LEU A 26 -8.17 5.22 2.39
N LEU A 27 -9.47 5.53 2.29
CA LEU A 27 -10.42 5.45 3.40
C LEU A 27 -10.59 4.01 3.91
N THR A 28 -10.66 3.04 3.00
CA THR A 28 -10.81 1.60 3.32
C THR A 28 -9.50 0.93 3.71
N SER A 29 -8.36 1.51 3.33
CA SER A 29 -7.04 0.99 3.65
C SER A 29 -6.75 0.97 5.16
N ARG A 30 -5.73 0.21 5.56
CA ARG A 30 -5.20 0.21 6.94
C ARG A 30 -4.22 1.36 7.22
N LEU A 31 -3.93 2.20 6.22
CA LEU A 31 -3.01 3.32 6.39
C LEU A 31 -3.57 4.33 7.39
N LYS A 32 -2.68 4.91 8.20
CA LYS A 32 -3.00 6.10 8.98
C LYS A 32 -2.91 7.32 8.08
N ALA A 33 -3.69 8.35 8.35
CA ALA A 33 -3.62 9.59 7.59
C ALA A 33 -3.49 10.81 8.50
N GLY A 34 -2.77 11.82 8.04
CA GLY A 34 -2.69 13.12 8.69
C GLY A 34 -2.46 14.23 7.67
N ALA A 35 -2.42 15.45 8.16
CA ALA A 35 -2.21 16.64 7.34
C ALA A 35 -1.18 17.56 7.98
N GLU A 36 -0.53 18.38 7.17
CA GLU A 36 0.38 19.41 7.65
C GLU A 36 -0.38 20.43 8.50
N ASP A 37 0.19 20.80 9.64
CA ASP A 37 -0.37 21.80 10.54
C ASP A 37 -0.30 23.22 9.96
N THR A 38 -1.27 23.53 9.10
CA THR A 38 -1.44 24.83 8.48
C THR A 38 -2.89 25.32 8.65
N VAL A 39 -3.06 26.64 8.71
CA VAL A 39 -4.38 27.25 8.90
C VAL A 39 -5.34 26.87 7.77
N TYR A 40 -4.84 26.80 6.52
CA TYR A 40 -5.66 26.43 5.37
C TYR A 40 -6.10 24.97 5.46
N ASN A 41 -5.21 24.03 5.80
CA ASN A 41 -5.57 22.62 5.94
C ASN A 41 -6.63 22.45 7.01
N ARG A 42 -6.42 23.00 8.22
CA ARG A 42 -7.41 22.94 9.31
C ARG A 42 -8.77 23.43 8.86
N TYR A 43 -8.83 24.57 8.19
CA TYR A 43 -10.08 25.13 7.67
C TYR A 43 -10.74 24.21 6.64
N TYR A 44 -10.00 23.77 5.62
CA TYR A 44 -10.55 22.95 4.55
C TYR A 44 -11.03 21.60 5.06
N PHE A 45 -10.25 20.89 5.87
CA PHE A 45 -10.63 19.58 6.41
C PHE A 45 -11.89 19.65 7.30
N GLN A 46 -12.04 20.72 8.09
CA GLN A 46 -13.21 20.93 8.96
C GLN A 46 -14.48 21.29 8.19
N HIS A 47 -14.35 21.95 7.03
CA HIS A 47 -15.48 22.45 6.24
C HIS A 47 -15.78 21.62 4.97
N GLN A 48 -15.21 20.42 4.82
CA GLN A 48 -15.52 19.57 3.66
C GLN A 48 -16.99 19.10 3.67
N THR A 49 -17.67 19.30 2.55
CA THR A 49 -19.06 18.88 2.33
C THR A 49 -19.17 17.52 1.63
N GLU A 50 -18.15 17.13 0.88
CA GLU A 50 -18.14 15.89 0.12
C GLU A 50 -18.02 14.67 1.07
N PRO A 51 -18.89 13.65 0.91
CA PRO A 51 -19.01 12.56 1.88
C PRO A 51 -17.72 11.75 2.09
N ILE A 52 -16.96 11.47 1.03
CA ILE A 52 -15.73 10.67 1.12
C ILE A 52 -14.64 11.43 1.87
N ARG A 53 -14.42 12.69 1.52
CA ARG A 53 -13.44 13.59 2.16
C ARG A 53 -13.79 13.88 3.60
N LYS A 54 -15.08 14.05 3.91
CA LYS A 54 -15.57 14.21 5.28
C LYS A 54 -15.34 12.93 6.09
N ALA A 55 -15.65 11.77 5.52
CA ALA A 55 -15.39 10.48 6.16
C ALA A 55 -13.89 10.24 6.41
N LEU A 56 -13.02 10.70 5.49
CA LEU A 56 -11.57 10.64 5.68
C LEU A 56 -11.12 11.49 6.87
N TYR A 57 -11.62 12.72 6.98
CA TYR A 57 -11.34 13.58 8.13
C TYR A 57 -11.82 12.94 9.44
N GLU A 58 -13.07 12.49 9.50
CA GLU A 58 -13.66 11.95 10.74
C GLU A 58 -13.09 10.59 11.18
N ARG A 59 -12.67 9.73 10.23
CA ARG A 59 -12.20 8.37 10.55
C ARG A 59 -10.69 8.24 10.66
N LYS A 60 -9.92 9.06 9.93
CA LYS A 60 -8.45 8.91 9.82
C LYS A 60 -7.68 10.07 10.43
N ILE A 61 -8.17 11.30 10.29
CA ILE A 61 -7.46 12.50 10.74
C ILE A 61 -7.84 12.86 12.18
N ARG A 62 -9.13 12.80 12.51
CA ARG A 62 -9.60 12.94 13.89
C ARG A 62 -9.50 11.59 14.59
N ASN A 63 -8.57 11.47 15.55
CA ASN A 63 -8.48 10.26 16.36
C ASN A 63 -9.73 10.12 17.24
N LYS A 64 -10.01 8.89 17.68
CA LYS A 64 -11.11 8.60 18.61
C LYS A 64 -10.95 9.32 19.95
N ASP A 65 -9.71 9.66 20.30
CA ASP A 65 -9.34 10.36 21.53
C ASP A 65 -9.56 11.88 21.46
N GLY A 66 -10.07 12.40 20.33
CA GLY A 66 -10.31 13.82 20.10
C GLY A 66 -9.08 14.61 19.65
N THR A 67 -7.91 13.98 19.56
CA THR A 67 -6.70 14.58 18.98
C THR A 67 -6.76 14.58 17.46
N GLU A 68 -6.39 15.68 16.83
CA GLU A 68 -6.31 15.79 15.38
C GLU A 68 -4.87 15.50 14.92
N ASN A 69 -4.71 14.66 13.89
CA ASN A 69 -3.40 14.31 13.31
C ASN A 69 -2.88 15.43 12.38
N PHE A 70 -2.82 16.66 12.89
CA PHE A 70 -2.11 17.77 12.27
C PHE A 70 -0.66 17.76 12.78
N LEU A 71 0.27 17.49 11.88
CA LEU A 71 1.68 17.33 12.22
C LEU A 71 2.52 18.42 11.53
N PRO A 72 3.63 18.85 12.14
CA PRO A 72 4.58 19.70 11.44
C PRO A 72 5.20 18.94 10.26
N LEU A 73 5.55 19.66 9.19
CA LEU A 73 6.07 19.12 7.93
C LEU A 73 7.15 18.04 8.13
N ALA A 74 8.17 18.32 8.93
CA ALA A 74 9.30 17.41 9.15
C ALA A 74 8.86 16.08 9.79
N GLN A 75 7.95 16.14 10.77
CA GLN A 75 7.43 14.96 11.44
C GLN A 75 6.50 14.15 10.51
N GLY A 76 5.70 14.84 9.68
CA GLY A 76 4.87 14.20 8.67
C GLY A 76 5.69 13.47 7.61
N VAL A 77 6.77 14.09 7.13
CA VAL A 77 7.68 13.47 6.16
C VAL A 77 8.42 12.26 6.74
N GLU A 78 8.86 12.33 8.00
CA GLU A 78 9.45 11.17 8.68
C GLU A 78 8.41 10.04 8.89
N ALA A 79 7.15 10.38 9.18
CA ALA A 79 6.08 9.39 9.28
C ALA A 79 5.79 8.68 7.94
N ILE A 80 5.92 9.39 6.81
CA ILE A 80 5.85 8.76 5.47
C ILE A 80 6.99 7.77 5.28
N ARG A 81 8.21 8.12 5.74
CA ARG A 81 9.40 7.27 5.63
C ARG A 81 9.26 5.95 6.38
N GLN A 82 8.67 5.97 7.58
CA GLN A 82 8.40 4.76 8.39
C GLN A 82 7.41 3.81 7.72
N GLY A 83 6.73 4.25 6.66
CA GLY A 83 5.73 3.47 5.94
C GLY A 83 4.37 3.47 6.65
N TYR A 84 3.35 3.00 5.93
CA TYR A 84 1.98 2.88 6.40
C TYR A 84 1.26 4.19 6.80
N TYR A 85 1.76 5.34 6.34
CA TYR A 85 1.21 6.66 6.64
C TYR A 85 0.94 7.46 5.36
N ALA A 86 -0.21 8.12 5.29
CA ALA A 86 -0.58 9.05 4.24
C ALA A 86 -0.60 10.48 4.78
N PHE A 87 0.19 11.37 4.19
CA PHE A 87 0.33 12.74 4.68
C PHE A 87 -0.12 13.75 3.63
N HIS A 88 -1.07 14.60 3.98
CA HIS A 88 -1.52 15.70 3.14
C HIS A 88 -0.69 16.96 3.40
N VAL A 89 -0.07 17.49 2.36
CA VAL A 89 0.93 18.56 2.45
C VAL A 89 1.02 19.29 1.11
N GLU A 90 1.55 20.51 1.12
CA GLU A 90 1.93 21.17 -0.12
C GLU A 90 3.02 20.38 -0.85
N VAL A 91 2.70 19.91 -2.06
CA VAL A 91 3.52 18.98 -2.84
C VAL A 91 4.93 19.53 -3.12
N GLY A 92 5.05 20.83 -3.41
CA GLY A 92 6.33 21.47 -3.68
C GLY A 92 7.30 21.36 -2.49
N VAL A 93 6.88 21.85 -1.32
CA VAL A 93 7.73 21.85 -0.12
C VAL A 93 8.05 20.43 0.34
N CYS A 94 7.08 19.52 0.25
CA CYS A 94 7.27 18.11 0.58
C CYS A 94 8.32 17.44 -0.32
N TYR A 95 8.25 17.63 -1.65
CA TYR A 95 9.22 17.06 -2.57
C TYR A 95 10.63 17.59 -2.37
N LYS A 96 10.77 18.87 -2.01
CA LYS A 96 12.08 19.41 -1.64
C LYS A 96 12.66 18.65 -0.45
N LEU A 97 11.90 18.52 0.64
CA LEU A 97 12.38 17.84 1.84
C LEU A 97 12.68 16.36 1.59
N ILE A 98 11.81 15.66 0.86
CA ILE A 98 12.02 14.27 0.45
C ILE A 98 13.28 14.13 -0.40
N SER A 99 13.52 15.05 -1.33
CA SER A 99 14.71 14.98 -2.20
C SER A 99 16.02 15.07 -1.42
N GLU A 100 16.01 15.81 -0.31
CA GLU A 100 17.16 16.04 0.57
C GLU A 100 17.34 14.94 1.63
N THR A 101 16.26 14.28 2.07
CA THR A 101 16.27 13.36 3.23
C THR A 101 16.13 11.87 2.87
N PHE A 102 15.44 11.54 1.76
CA PHE A 102 15.13 10.15 1.39
C PHE A 102 16.23 9.56 0.51
N GLN A 103 16.42 8.26 0.63
CA GLN A 103 17.24 7.47 -0.30
C GLN A 103 16.50 7.26 -1.62
N GLU A 104 17.23 6.96 -2.70
CA GLU A 104 16.65 6.76 -4.04
C GLU A 104 15.58 5.65 -4.08
N GLU A 105 15.76 4.62 -3.26
CA GLU A 105 14.85 3.48 -3.14
C GLU A 105 13.52 3.88 -2.49
N GLU A 106 13.60 4.67 -1.42
CA GLU A 106 12.43 5.22 -0.71
C GLU A 106 11.62 6.16 -1.62
N LYS A 107 12.29 6.90 -2.51
CA LYS A 107 11.64 7.80 -3.49
C LYS A 107 10.77 7.05 -4.49
N CYS A 108 11.19 5.86 -4.94
CA CYS A 108 10.40 5.05 -5.89
C CYS A 108 9.09 4.51 -5.28
N GLY A 109 9.02 4.34 -3.95
CA GLY A 109 7.81 3.88 -3.25
C GLY A 109 6.75 4.97 -3.04
N LEU A 110 7.02 6.21 -3.42
CA LEU A 110 6.13 7.34 -3.16
C LEU A 110 4.96 7.40 -4.14
N GLN A 111 3.76 7.24 -3.58
CA GLN A 111 2.51 7.45 -4.28
C GLN A 111 1.89 8.80 -3.91
N GLU A 112 1.36 9.49 -4.91
CA GLU A 112 0.66 10.76 -4.75
C GLU A 112 -0.84 10.54 -4.97
N LEU A 113 -1.65 11.19 -4.15
CA LEU A 113 -3.10 11.19 -4.27
C LEU A 113 -3.63 12.61 -4.09
N GLU A 114 -4.43 13.08 -5.04
CA GLU A 114 -5.00 14.42 -5.01
C GLU A 114 -6.18 14.47 -4.04
N TYR A 115 -6.01 15.13 -2.89
CA TYR A 115 -7.09 15.35 -1.92
C TYR A 115 -7.86 16.65 -2.20
N LEU A 116 -7.16 17.78 -2.20
CA LEU A 116 -7.71 19.08 -2.56
C LEU A 116 -7.30 19.45 -3.98
N LYS A 117 -8.28 19.64 -4.85
CA LYS A 117 -8.04 20.28 -6.15
C LYS A 117 -7.93 21.79 -5.92
N MET A 118 -6.72 22.25 -5.64
CA MET A 118 -6.48 23.69 -5.53
C MET A 118 -6.63 24.35 -6.91
N ILE A 119 -7.38 25.45 -6.92
CA ILE A 119 -7.41 26.40 -8.04
C ILE A 119 -6.15 27.26 -7.90
N ASP A 120 -5.51 27.62 -9.01
CA ASP A 120 -4.37 28.53 -9.02
C ASP A 120 -4.66 29.77 -8.14
N PRO A 121 -3.77 30.13 -7.19
CA PRO A 121 -4.01 31.25 -6.30
C PRO A 121 -4.13 32.54 -7.10
N TYR A 122 -5.13 33.36 -6.74
CA TYR A 122 -5.33 34.68 -7.35
C TYR A 122 -4.66 35.77 -6.52
N TYR A 123 -4.20 36.80 -7.20
CA TYR A 123 -3.68 38.00 -6.55
C TYR A 123 -4.84 38.82 -5.98
N ALA A 124 -4.81 39.04 -4.66
CA ALA A 124 -5.79 39.88 -3.98
C ALA A 124 -5.46 41.37 -4.18
N VAL A 125 -6.43 42.15 -4.64
CA VAL A 125 -6.33 43.61 -4.75
C VAL A 125 -7.50 44.23 -3.98
N ARG A 126 -7.26 45.35 -3.30
CA ARG A 126 -8.30 46.09 -2.57
C ARG A 126 -9.47 46.45 -3.51
N LYS A 127 -10.70 46.26 -3.03
CA LYS A 127 -11.92 46.69 -3.75
C LYS A 127 -11.82 48.19 -4.09
N ASN A 128 -12.19 48.55 -5.31
CA ASN A 128 -12.15 49.92 -5.85
C ASN A 128 -10.76 50.58 -5.90
N SER A 129 -9.68 49.80 -5.97
CA SER A 129 -8.34 50.34 -6.22
C SER A 129 -8.14 50.68 -7.70
N SER A 130 -7.58 51.85 -7.99
CA SER A 130 -7.17 52.27 -9.35
C SER A 130 -6.12 51.33 -9.97
N PHE A 131 -5.40 50.55 -9.16
CA PHE A 131 -4.40 49.61 -9.62
C PHE A 131 -4.96 48.26 -10.11
N ARG A 132 -6.27 48.02 -9.97
CA ARG A 132 -6.88 46.73 -10.32
C ARG A 132 -6.64 46.34 -11.79
N GLU A 133 -6.89 47.27 -12.71
CA GLU A 133 -6.77 47.00 -14.15
C GLU A 133 -5.31 46.91 -14.61
N PRO A 134 -4.41 47.84 -14.23
CA PRO A 134 -2.99 47.72 -14.54
C PRO A 134 -2.36 46.41 -14.04
N VAL A 135 -2.66 46.00 -12.80
CA VAL A 135 -2.16 44.74 -12.22
C VAL A 135 -2.70 43.54 -12.99
N ARG A 136 -4.00 43.52 -13.29
CA ARG A 136 -4.63 42.45 -14.07
C ARG A 136 -3.97 42.28 -15.44
N VAL A 137 -3.83 43.36 -16.21
CA VAL A 137 -3.22 43.31 -17.55
C VAL A 137 -1.75 42.85 -17.47
N THR A 138 -1.01 43.32 -16.47
CA THR A 138 0.40 42.94 -16.28
C THR A 138 0.54 41.46 -15.95
N LEU A 139 -0.33 40.91 -15.11
CA LEU A 139 -0.35 39.49 -14.78
C LEU A 139 -0.70 38.60 -15.98
N PHE A 140 -1.64 39.02 -16.83
CA PHE A 140 -1.91 38.30 -18.08
C PHE A 140 -0.70 38.31 -19.02
N LYS A 141 -0.03 39.46 -19.19
CA LYS A 141 1.21 39.54 -19.97
C LYS A 141 2.31 38.63 -19.42
N LEU A 142 2.51 38.60 -18.10
CA LEU A 142 3.47 37.70 -17.44
C LEU A 142 3.20 36.22 -17.74
N ARG A 143 1.92 35.85 -17.79
CA ARG A 143 1.48 34.49 -18.15
C ARG A 143 1.66 34.20 -19.64
N GLU A 144 1.31 35.14 -20.52
CA GLU A 144 1.47 35.02 -21.98
C GLU A 144 2.93 34.91 -22.40
N PHE A 145 3.83 35.69 -21.78
CA PHE A 145 5.27 35.57 -22.00
C PHE A 145 5.89 34.31 -21.39
N GLY A 146 5.13 33.52 -20.61
CA GLY A 146 5.61 32.31 -19.97
C GLY A 146 6.56 32.55 -18.79
N ILE A 147 6.74 33.80 -18.33
CA ILE A 147 7.62 34.14 -17.19
C ILE A 147 7.13 33.42 -15.94
N GLN A 148 5.82 33.43 -15.69
CA GLN A 148 5.23 32.72 -14.56
C GLN A 148 5.54 31.21 -14.60
N GLY A 149 5.47 30.59 -15.79
CA GLY A 149 5.79 29.16 -15.95
C GLY A 149 7.26 28.85 -15.68
N ARG A 150 8.17 29.72 -16.14
CA ARG A 150 9.62 29.58 -15.89
C ARG A 150 9.95 29.69 -14.41
N GLU A 151 9.46 30.73 -13.73
CA GLU A 151 9.69 30.92 -12.29
C GLU A 151 9.08 29.78 -11.47
N ASN A 152 7.87 29.33 -11.84
CA ASN A 152 7.25 28.18 -11.21
C ASN A 152 8.11 26.91 -11.33
N ALA A 153 8.69 26.65 -12.51
CA ALA A 153 9.57 25.51 -12.73
C ALA A 153 10.92 25.61 -12.00
N LEU A 154 11.38 26.81 -11.66
CA LEU A 154 12.62 27.05 -10.91
C LEU A 154 12.40 26.96 -9.39
N LEU A 155 11.28 27.48 -8.89
CA LEU A 155 10.98 27.55 -7.46
C LEU A 155 10.34 26.26 -6.94
N TYR A 156 9.43 25.64 -7.70
CA TYR A 156 8.76 24.43 -7.26
C TYR A 156 9.53 23.19 -7.70
N THR A 157 9.94 22.40 -6.71
CA THR A 157 10.55 21.10 -6.94
C THR A 157 9.50 20.14 -7.50
N LYS A 158 9.77 19.63 -8.70
CA LYS A 158 8.99 18.55 -9.30
C LYS A 158 9.17 17.26 -8.51
N LYS A 159 8.27 16.30 -8.73
CA LYS A 159 8.40 14.95 -8.18
C LYS A 159 9.82 14.42 -8.44
N PRO A 160 10.55 14.00 -7.39
CA PRO A 160 11.90 13.50 -7.56
C PRO A 160 11.88 12.30 -8.49
N ARG A 161 12.73 12.32 -9.52
CA ARG A 161 12.91 11.17 -10.41
C ARG A 161 13.71 10.14 -9.65
N CYS A 162 13.15 8.96 -9.44
CA CYS A 162 13.91 7.87 -8.87
C CYS A 162 14.68 7.16 -9.99
N ILE A 163 16.01 7.05 -9.83
CA ILE A 163 16.85 6.28 -10.74
C ILE A 163 16.85 4.86 -10.17
N GLY A 164 15.99 4.00 -10.73
CA GLY A 164 15.76 2.65 -10.24
C GLY A 164 17.02 1.78 -10.29
N GLY A 165 17.76 1.74 -9.18
CA GLY A 165 18.67 0.65 -8.87
C GLY A 165 17.88 -0.56 -8.37
N SER A 166 18.44 -1.77 -8.51
CA SER A 166 17.87 -3.00 -7.99
C SER A 166 17.85 -3.00 -6.46
N SER A 167 16.85 -2.34 -5.87
CA SER A 167 16.62 -2.39 -4.42
C SER A 167 15.98 -3.71 -4.05
N PHE A 168 16.52 -4.34 -3.01
CA PHE A 168 16.00 -5.57 -2.46
C PHE A 168 15.09 -5.23 -1.29
N VAL A 169 13.77 -5.19 -1.55
CA VAL A 169 12.79 -5.11 -0.47
C VAL A 169 12.80 -6.45 0.30
N PRO A 170 13.04 -6.45 1.63
CA PRO A 170 13.01 -7.68 2.40
C PRO A 170 11.60 -8.28 2.37
N VAL A 171 11.51 -9.54 1.93
CA VAL A 171 10.23 -10.26 1.84
C VAL A 171 9.78 -10.66 3.23
N SER A 172 8.51 -10.36 3.55
CA SER A 172 7.95 -10.69 4.85
C SER A 172 7.40 -12.12 4.86
N ILE A 173 7.35 -12.75 6.04
CA ILE A 173 6.79 -14.11 6.20
C ILE A 173 5.34 -14.22 5.71
N VAL A 174 4.60 -13.10 5.74
CA VAL A 174 3.22 -12.99 5.27
C VAL A 174 3.13 -13.27 3.76
N ASP A 175 4.14 -12.91 2.99
CA ASP A 175 4.17 -13.11 1.54
C ASP A 175 4.39 -14.59 1.17
N VAL A 176 5.10 -15.33 2.03
CA VAL A 176 5.42 -16.77 1.86
C VAL A 176 4.40 -17.67 2.56
N TRP A 177 3.47 -17.10 3.31
CA TRP A 177 2.42 -17.82 4.05
C TRP A 177 1.67 -18.88 3.22
N PRO A 178 1.13 -18.58 2.02
CA PRO A 178 0.42 -19.58 1.24
C PRO A 178 1.30 -20.77 0.83
N ALA A 179 2.60 -20.55 0.58
CA ALA A 179 3.54 -21.62 0.27
C ALA A 179 3.83 -22.51 1.49
N LEU A 180 3.89 -21.94 2.70
CA LEU A 180 4.03 -22.73 3.93
C LEU A 180 2.79 -23.58 4.22
N VAL A 181 1.60 -23.02 3.97
CA VAL A 181 0.33 -23.75 4.15
C VAL A 181 0.25 -24.94 3.19
N THR A 182 0.60 -24.78 1.92
CA THR A 182 0.58 -25.89 0.95
C THR A 182 1.59 -26.98 1.30
N LEU A 183 2.79 -26.60 1.77
CA LEU A 183 3.76 -27.57 2.30
C LEU A 183 3.20 -28.33 3.51
N GLY A 184 2.54 -27.63 4.44
CA GLY A 184 1.88 -28.24 5.60
C GLY A 184 0.85 -29.30 5.21
N TRP A 185 -0.02 -28.99 4.23
CA TRP A 185 -0.98 -29.95 3.68
C TRP A 185 -0.29 -31.16 3.03
N GLY A 186 0.84 -30.95 2.33
CA GLY A 186 1.64 -32.03 1.75
C GLY A 186 2.18 -33.00 2.82
N TYR A 187 2.69 -32.48 3.92
CA TYR A 187 3.13 -33.31 5.05
C TYR A 187 1.97 -34.08 5.70
N LEU A 188 0.82 -33.44 5.90
CA LEU A 188 -0.35 -34.11 6.47
C LEU A 188 -0.84 -35.26 5.59
N LEU A 189 -0.87 -35.07 4.27
CA LEU A 189 -1.33 -36.08 3.32
C LEU A 189 -0.38 -37.28 3.28
N THR A 190 0.93 -37.04 3.26
CA THR A 190 1.94 -38.12 3.27
C THR A 190 1.91 -38.92 4.58
N ILE A 191 1.81 -38.26 5.73
CA ILE A 191 1.66 -38.93 7.04
C ILE A 191 0.36 -39.73 7.09
N SER A 192 -0.74 -39.19 6.56
CA SER A 192 -2.04 -39.88 6.54
C SER A 192 -1.99 -41.16 5.69
N LEU A 193 -1.36 -41.10 4.51
CA LEU A 193 -1.15 -42.28 3.67
C LEU A 193 -0.25 -43.32 4.35
N LEU A 194 0.82 -42.89 5.01
CA LEU A 194 1.71 -43.78 5.76
C LEU A 194 0.95 -44.50 6.90
N ILE A 195 0.14 -43.77 7.67
CA ILE A 195 -0.70 -44.35 8.73
C ILE A 195 -1.70 -45.34 8.14
N PHE A 196 -2.33 -44.99 7.01
CA PHE A 196 -3.26 -45.87 6.32
C PHE A 196 -2.60 -47.18 5.86
N GLU A 197 -1.41 -47.12 5.28
CA GLU A 197 -0.64 -48.30 4.88
C GLU A 197 -0.26 -49.17 6.08
N LEU A 198 0.18 -48.56 7.19
CA LEU A 198 0.51 -49.28 8.42
C LEU A 198 -0.72 -50.01 9.01
N LEU A 199 -1.88 -49.35 9.02
CA LEU A 199 -3.13 -49.96 9.46
C LEU A 199 -3.56 -51.10 8.52
N TRP A 200 -3.48 -50.88 7.21
CA TRP A 200 -3.80 -51.89 6.20
C TRP A 200 -2.92 -53.14 6.33
N LEU A 201 -1.62 -52.97 6.51
CA LEU A 201 -0.68 -54.07 6.74
C LEU A 201 -0.98 -54.79 8.05
N ARG A 202 -1.27 -54.07 9.15
CA ARG A 202 -1.69 -54.70 10.40
C ARG A 202 -2.95 -55.55 10.22
N PHE A 203 -3.99 -55.02 9.59
CA PHE A 203 -5.24 -55.76 9.34
C PHE A 203 -5.03 -57.01 8.47
N ASN A 204 -4.24 -56.90 7.40
CA ASN A 204 -3.93 -58.05 6.54
C ASN A 204 -3.05 -59.11 7.23
N ILE A 205 -2.14 -58.71 8.13
CA ILE A 205 -1.33 -59.65 8.92
C ILE A 205 -2.19 -60.34 9.98
N THR A 206 -3.05 -59.61 10.71
CA THR A 206 -3.96 -60.19 11.70
C THR A 206 -4.93 -61.19 11.07
N THR A 207 -5.51 -60.86 9.90
CA THR A 207 -6.40 -61.77 9.16
C THR A 207 -5.67 -62.97 8.52
N SER A 208 -4.38 -62.84 8.16
CA SER A 208 -3.54 -63.97 7.76
C SER A 208 -3.10 -64.85 8.94
N CYS A 209 -2.90 -64.25 10.12
CA CYS A 209 -2.51 -64.98 11.34
C CYS A 209 -3.71 -65.74 11.92
N GLU A 210 -4.93 -65.16 11.92
CA GLU A 210 -6.16 -65.91 12.21
C GLU A 210 -6.36 -67.09 11.22
N ARG A 211 -6.06 -66.89 9.93
CA ARG A 211 -6.09 -67.99 8.94
C ARG A 211 -5.02 -69.07 9.15
N LYS A 212 -3.88 -68.75 9.79
CA LYS A 212 -2.83 -69.73 10.12
C LYS A 212 -3.05 -70.43 11.47
N ILE A 213 -3.73 -69.79 12.43
CA ILE A 213 -4.00 -70.36 13.76
C ILE A 213 -5.22 -71.31 13.75
N ASN A 214 -6.12 -71.20 12.76
CA ASN A 214 -7.24 -72.13 12.62
C ASN A 214 -7.26 -72.86 11.25
N PRO A 215 -6.43 -73.91 11.06
CA PRO A 215 -6.35 -74.66 9.80
C PRO A 215 -7.48 -75.69 9.62
N THR A 216 -8.47 -75.75 10.52
CA THR A 216 -9.55 -76.74 10.48
C THR A 216 -10.92 -76.09 10.54
N ARG A 217 -11.39 -75.65 9.37
CA ARG A 217 -12.77 -75.92 8.91
C ARG A 217 -12.76 -75.88 7.38
N ARG A 218 -12.57 -77.06 6.78
CA ARG A 218 -13.12 -77.32 5.44
C ARG A 218 -14.64 -77.20 5.58
N PRO A 219 -15.35 -76.44 4.72
CA PRO A 219 -16.68 -76.85 4.38
C PRO A 219 -16.55 -78.09 3.49
N LEU A 220 -16.94 -79.24 4.04
CA LEU A 220 -17.29 -80.40 3.22
C LEU A 220 -18.41 -79.97 2.26
N THR A 221 -18.21 -80.32 1.00
CA THR A 221 -19.24 -80.44 -0.03
C THR A 221 -20.52 -81.08 0.50
N ARG A 222 -21.68 -80.55 0.12
CA ARG A 222 -22.79 -81.32 -0.45
C ARG A 222 -23.89 -80.39 -0.95
N ASP A 223 -24.03 -80.38 -2.28
CA ASP A 223 -25.32 -80.23 -2.97
C ASP A 223 -26.29 -81.33 -2.46
N PRO A 224 -27.60 -81.11 -2.57
CA PRO A 224 -28.28 -81.22 -3.87
C PRO A 224 -29.00 -79.95 -4.34
#